data_AF-A0A0M0KJP5-F1
#
_entry.id   AF-A0A0M0KJP5-F1
#
_cell.length_a   1.000
_cell.length_b   1.000
_cell.length_c   1.000
_cell.angle_alpha   90.00
_cell.angle_beta   90.00
_cell.angle_gamma   90.00
#
_symmetry.space_group_name_H-M   'P 1'
#
loop_
_entity.id
_entity.type
_entity.pdbx_description
1 polymer ?
#
loop_
_entity_poly.entity_id
_entity_poly.type
_entity_poly.pdbx_seq_one_letter_code
_entity_poly.pdbx_strand_id
1 'polypeptide(L)' 'MRREVIHVMETNPELKRFCRQHPIWYRRLSRDPQQLAELQKEANYFFGRTFGQRVDRVQKNLGMIMMLIEMLRATRG' A
#
# COMPACT_ATOMS: atom_id res chain seq x y z
N MET A 1 15.58 -10.71 -13.41
CA MET A 1 14.22 -10.19 -13.69
C MET A 1 14.16 -9.65 -15.11
N ARG A 2 13.15 -10.02 -15.89
CA ARG A 2 12.96 -9.48 -17.26
C ARG A 2 12.63 -7.99 -17.23
N ARG A 3 13.01 -7.28 -18.30
CA ARG A 3 12.75 -5.84 -18.48
C ARG A 3 11.26 -5.49 -18.48
N GLU A 4 10.43 -6.40 -18.98
CA GLU A 4 8.96 -6.28 -19.05
C GLU A 4 8.35 -6.11 -17.66
N VAL A 5 8.77 -6.95 -16.71
CA VAL A 5 8.34 -6.93 -15.31
C VAL A 5 8.81 -5.65 -14.62
N ILE A 6 10.05 -5.23 -14.89
CA ILE A 6 10.61 -3.98 -14.35
C ILE A 6 9.81 -2.79 -14.86
N HIS A 7 9.51 -2.74 -16.17
CA HIS A 7 8.73 -1.68 -16.78
C HIS A 7 7.35 -1.57 -16.12
N VAL A 8 6.64 -2.68 -15.92
CA VAL A 8 5.33 -2.70 -15.23
C VAL A 8 5.43 -2.24 -13.77
N MET A 9 6.51 -2.59 -13.06
CA MET A 9 6.72 -2.09 -11.69
C MET A 9 7.05 -0.58 -11.65
N GLU A 10 7.63 -0.03 -12.72
CA GLU A 10 7.87 1.40 -12.85
C GLU A 10 6.62 2.16 -13.27
N THR A 11 5.79 1.60 -14.15
CA THR A 11 4.51 2.21 -14.53
C THR A 11 3.48 2.13 -13.40
N ASN A 12 3.56 1.13 -12.53
CA ASN A 12 2.59 0.92 -11.46
C ASN A 12 3.26 0.88 -10.06
N PRO A 13 3.29 2.01 -9.33
CA PRO A 13 3.94 2.10 -8.02
C PRO A 13 3.27 1.25 -6.93
N GLU A 14 1.99 0.88 -7.10
CA GLU A 14 1.28 0.00 -6.17
C GLU A 14 1.82 -1.43 -6.26
N LEU A 15 2.01 -1.96 -7.48
CA LEU A 15 2.66 -3.26 -7.69
C LEU A 15 4.06 -3.30 -7.08
N LYS A 16 4.84 -2.21 -7.26
CA LYS A 16 6.17 -2.07 -6.64
C LYS A 16 6.11 -2.13 -5.12
N ARG A 17 5.10 -1.48 -4.49
CA ARG A 17 4.87 -1.55 -3.04
C ARG A 17 4.43 -2.93 -2.57
N PHE A 18 3.63 -3.65 -3.35
CA PHE A 18 3.20 -5.01 -3.04
C PHE A 18 4.37 -5.99 -3.11
N CYS A 19 5.17 -5.95 -4.18
CA CYS A 19 6.39 -6.74 -4.31
C CYS A 19 7.38 -6.49 -3.17
N ARG A 20 7.51 -5.23 -2.69
CA ARG A 20 8.36 -4.91 -1.53
C ARG A 20 7.85 -5.51 -0.22
N GLN A 21 6.53 -5.59 -0.03
CA GLN A 21 5.94 -6.23 1.14
C GLN A 21 6.01 -7.76 1.06
N HIS A 22 5.98 -8.33 -0.15
CA HIS A 22 6.01 -9.76 -0.40
C HIS A 22 7.21 -10.16 -1.28
N PRO A 23 8.42 -10.29 -0.70
CA PRO A 23 9.63 -10.57 -1.47
C PRO A 23 9.62 -11.94 -2.19
N ILE A 24 8.71 -12.84 -1.82
CA ILE A 24 8.50 -14.11 -2.52
C ILE A 24 8.10 -13.91 -3.99
N TRP A 25 7.44 -12.81 -4.31
CA TRP A 25 7.06 -12.46 -5.68
C TRP A 25 8.27 -12.14 -6.55
N TYR A 26 9.36 -11.60 -6.01
CA TYR A 26 10.60 -11.44 -6.79
C TYR A 26 11.16 -12.79 -7.25
N ARG A 27 11.12 -13.80 -6.37
CA ARG A 27 11.57 -15.16 -6.70
C ARG A 27 10.64 -15.83 -7.71
N ARG A 28 9.33 -15.68 -7.55
CA ARG A 28 8.30 -16.19 -8.46
C ARG A 28 8.43 -15.59 -9.86
N LEU A 29 8.44 -14.26 -9.96
CA LEU A 29 8.58 -13.53 -11.23
C LEU A 29 9.94 -13.73 -11.90
N SER A 30 10.98 -14.06 -11.13
CA SER A 30 12.28 -14.40 -11.68
C SER A 30 12.35 -15.81 -12.26
N ARG A 31 11.49 -16.73 -11.81
CA ARG A 31 11.37 -18.09 -12.36
C ARG A 31 10.38 -18.13 -13.51
N ASP A 32 9.23 -17.50 -13.31
CA ASP A 32 8.15 -17.44 -14.27
C ASP A 32 7.58 -16.00 -14.35
N PRO A 33 7.90 -15.26 -15.43
CA PRO A 33 7.40 -13.90 -15.62
C PRO A 33 5.94 -13.83 -16.09
N GLN A 34 5.29 -14.94 -16.48
CA GLN A 34 3.84 -14.94 -16.77
C GLN A 34 3.01 -14.78 -15.50
N GLN A 35 3.58 -15.09 -14.34
CA GLN A 35 2.96 -14.84 -13.04
C GLN A 35 2.77 -13.34 -12.72
N LEU A 36 3.25 -12.44 -13.58
CA LEU A 36 2.98 -11.00 -13.47
C LEU A 36 1.48 -10.67 -13.52
N ALA A 37 0.70 -11.41 -14.31
CA ALA A 37 -0.76 -11.23 -14.35
C ALA A 37 -1.42 -11.64 -13.02
N GLU A 38 -0.89 -12.69 -12.39
CA GLU A 38 -1.37 -13.18 -11.10
C GLU A 38 -0.99 -12.23 -9.96
N LEU A 39 0.23 -11.68 -9.99
CA LEU A 39 0.68 -10.59 -9.12
C LEU A 39 -0.28 -9.40 -9.21
N GLN A 40 -0.71 -9.00 -10.41
CA GLN A 40 -1.65 -7.90 -10.60
C GLN A 40 -3.01 -8.19 -9.98
N LYS A 41 -3.52 -9.41 -10.13
CA LYS A 41 -4.75 -9.84 -9.45
C LYS A 41 -4.61 -9.80 -7.92
N GLU A 42 -3.53 -10.36 -7.39
CA GLU A 42 -3.28 -10.36 -5.93
C GLU A 42 -3.11 -8.94 -5.40
N ALA A 43 -2.33 -8.10 -6.08
CA ALA A 43 -2.14 -6.71 -5.69
C ALA A 43 -3.47 -5.95 -5.72
N ASN A 44 -4.28 -6.11 -6.76
CA ASN A 44 -5.61 -5.50 -6.83
C ASN A 44 -6.53 -6.00 -5.70
N TYR A 45 -6.48 -7.29 -5.35
CA TYR A 45 -7.25 -7.83 -4.23
C TYR A 45 -6.77 -7.28 -2.88
N PHE A 46 -5.44 -7.22 -2.71
CA PHE A 46 -4.78 -6.69 -1.52
C PHE A 46 -5.10 -5.20 -1.35
N PHE A 47 -4.85 -4.35 -2.35
CA PHE A 47 -5.12 -2.91 -2.29
C PHE A 47 -6.61 -2.58 -2.31
N GLY A 48 -7.42 -3.30 -3.10
CA GLY A 48 -8.87 -3.10 -3.22
C GLY A 48 -9.65 -3.34 -1.92
N ARG A 49 -9.09 -4.09 -0.95
CA ARG A 49 -9.64 -4.22 0.41
C ARG A 49 -8.82 -3.51 1.49
N THR A 50 -7.53 -3.27 1.27
CA THR A 50 -6.61 -2.81 2.33
C THR A 50 -6.35 -1.30 2.31
N PHE A 51 -6.85 -0.55 1.32
CA PHE A 51 -6.82 0.92 1.42
C PHE A 51 -7.68 1.44 2.58
N GLY A 52 -8.76 0.73 2.93
CA GLY A 52 -9.59 1.04 4.09
C GLY A 52 -8.80 1.09 5.40
N GLN A 53 -7.95 0.09 5.68
CA GLN A 53 -7.24 0.01 6.97
C GLN A 53 -6.16 1.08 7.18
N ARG A 54 -5.53 1.59 6.12
CA ARG A 54 -4.55 2.68 6.26
C ARG A 54 -5.24 4.05 6.33
N VAL A 55 -6.33 4.26 5.59
CA VAL A 55 -7.18 5.45 5.75
C VAL A 55 -7.81 5.50 7.14
N ASP A 56 -8.24 4.35 7.68
CA ASP A 56 -8.81 4.23 9.02
C ASP A 56 -7.82 4.68 10.10
N ARG A 57 -6.55 4.24 10.04
CA ARG A 57 -5.51 4.73 10.96
C ARG A 57 -5.21 6.22 10.82
N VAL A 58 -5.25 6.77 9.59
CA VAL A 58 -5.05 8.21 9.38
C VAL A 58 -6.22 9.02 9.95
N GLN A 59 -7.47 8.59 9.74
CA GLN A 59 -8.65 9.22 10.36
C GLN A 59 -8.60 9.14 11.89
N LYS A 60 -8.22 7.99 12.45
CA LYS A 60 -8.13 7.79 13.90
C LYS A 60 -7.10 8.72 14.55
N ASN A 61 -5.99 8.96 13.86
CA ASN A 61 -4.97 9.92 14.33
C ASN A 61 -5.44 11.37 14.23
N LEU A 62 -6.18 11.75 13.18
CA LEU A 62 -6.75 13.10 13.04
C LEU A 62 -7.80 13.40 14.13
N GLY A 63 -8.63 12.42 14.49
CA GLY A 63 -9.62 12.56 15.57
C GLY A 63 -8.98 12.86 16.93
N MET A 64 -7.88 12.18 17.27
CA MET A 64 -7.15 12.43 18.52
C MET A 64 -6.47 13.82 18.51
N ILE A 65 -5.91 14.26 17.37
CA ILE A 65 -5.30 15.60 17.24
C ILE A 65 -6.35 16.70 17.43
N MET A 66 -7.56 16.55 16.86
CA MET A 66 -8.66 17.50 17.04
C MET A 66 -9.06 17.61 18.52
N MET A 67 -9.17 16.48 19.22
CA MET A 67 -9.50 16.44 20.65
C MET A 67 -8.43 17.18 21.50
N LEU A 68 -7.14 16.99 21.19
CA LEU A 68 -6.06 17.70 21.86
C LEU A 68 -6.09 19.21 21.61
N ILE A 69 -6.42 19.64 20.38
CA ILE A 69 -6.56 21.06 20.03
C ILE A 69 -7.73 21.70 20.78
N GLU A 70 -8.87 21.00 20.90
CA GLU A 70 -10.03 21.51 21.65
C GLU A 70 -9.73 21.67 23.14
N MET A 71 -9.05 20.69 23.76
CA MET A 71 -8.63 20.81 25.16
C MET A 71 -7.70 22.00 25.39
N LEU A 72 -6.73 22.22 24.49
CA LEU A 72 -5.82 23.38 24.56
C LEU A 72 -6.53 24.72 24.41
N ARG A 73 -7.61 24.79 23.62
CA ARG A 73 -8.47 25.98 23.52
C ARG A 73 -9.27 26.19 24.80
N ALA A 74 -9.84 25.13 25.37
CA ALA A 74 -10.62 25.19 26.61
C ALA A 74 -9.79 25.63 27.83
N THR A 75 -8.49 25.29 27.87
CA THR A 75 -7.59 25.73 28.95
C THR A 75 -7.04 27.15 28.80
N ARG A 76 -7.27 27.81 27.65
CA ARG A 76 -6.83 29.19 27.38
C ARG A 76 -7.99 30.20 27.33
N GLY A 77 -9.21 29.78 27.66
CA GLY A 77 -10.40 30.64 27.77
C GLY A 77 -10.71 31.04 29.20
#